data_AF-A0A959R4P2-F1
#
_entry.id   AF-A0A959R4P2-F1
#
_cell.length_a   1.000
_cell.length_b   1.000
_cell.length_c   1.000
_cell.angle_alpha   90.00
_cell.angle_beta   90.00
_cell.angle_gamma   90.00
#
_symmetry.space_group_name_H-M   'P 1'
#
loop_
_entity.id
_entity.type
_entity.pdbx_description
1 polymer ?
#
loop_
_entity_poly.entity_id
_entity_poly.type
_entity_poly.pdbx_seq_one_letter_code
_entity_poly.pdbx_strand_id
1 'polypeptide(L)' 'MTEMKTKEVYRVKDGAFPLIIEQTGKDCFTVTYGRQVRQSLSYGDAAREFGYCLFHLMTCEGRLDDSDNDED' A
#
# COMPACT_ATOMS: atom_id res chain seq x y z
N MET A 1 13.96 10.24 -24.59
CA MET A 1 13.20 9.53 -23.53
C MET A 1 13.93 9.76 -22.23
N THR A 2 13.37 10.57 -21.33
CA THR A 2 14.00 10.86 -20.03
C THR A 2 13.81 9.64 -19.13
N GLU A 3 14.89 9.12 -18.55
CA GLU A 3 14.85 8.03 -17.59
C GLU A 3 14.11 8.50 -16.33
N MET A 4 12.96 7.90 -16.03
CA MET A 4 12.23 8.18 -14.79
C MET A 4 12.81 7.30 -13.69
N LYS A 5 13.38 7.94 -12.67
CA LYS A 5 14.03 7.25 -11.56
C LYS A 5 12.99 6.79 -10.54
N THR A 6 12.74 5.48 -10.46
CA THR A 6 11.89 4.89 -9.42
C THR A 6 12.61 4.86 -8.08
N LYS A 7 11.93 5.27 -7.01
CA LYS A 7 12.41 5.15 -5.63
C LYS A 7 11.44 4.28 -4.84
N GLU A 8 11.91 3.15 -4.30
CA GLU A 8 11.20 2.46 -3.22
C GLU A 8 11.21 3.39 -1.98
N VAL A 9 10.03 3.79 -1.54
CA VAL A 9 9.87 4.72 -0.42
C VAL A 9 9.81 3.96 0.89
N TYR A 10 9.10 2.83 0.91
CA TYR A 10 8.93 2.00 2.09
C TYR A 10 8.49 0.58 1.72
N ARG A 11 8.90 -0.41 2.52
CA ARG A 11 8.54 -1.82 2.39
C ARG A 11 8.31 -2.43 3.77
N VAL A 12 7.16 -3.09 3.96
CA VAL A 12 6.92 -3.97 5.11
C VAL A 12 7.55 -5.33 4.80
N LYS A 13 8.52 -5.77 5.62
CA LYS A 13 9.36 -6.96 5.34
C LYS A 13 8.82 -8.25 5.96
N ASP A 14 8.17 -8.16 7.11
CA ASP A 14 7.73 -9.32 7.91
C ASP A 14 6.21 -9.51 7.89
N GLY A 15 5.56 -8.98 6.85
CA GLY A 15 4.12 -9.06 6.64
C GLY A 15 3.66 -10.39 6.07
N ALA A 16 2.42 -10.81 6.36
CA ALA A 16 1.74 -11.92 5.66
C ALA A 16 1.82 -11.80 4.12
N PHE A 17 1.84 -10.56 3.62
CA PHE A 17 2.11 -10.23 2.22
C PHE A 17 3.05 -9.03 2.12
N PRO A 18 3.87 -8.93 1.05
CA PRO A 18 4.71 -7.76 0.82
C PRO A 18 3.83 -6.53 0.55
N LEU A 19 4.04 -5.46 1.32
CA LEU A 19 3.45 -4.14 1.10
C LEU A 19 4.56 -3.14 0.76
N ILE A 20 4.49 -2.56 -0.44
CA ILE A 20 5.53 -1.70 -0.99
C ILE A 20 4.88 -0.44 -1.58
N ILE A 21 5.52 0.71 -1.38
CA ILE A 21 5.20 1.95 -2.09
C ILE A 21 6.44 2.45 -2.85
N GLU A 22 6.25 2.77 -4.12
CA GLU A 22 7.25 3.30 -5.02
C GLU A 22 6.80 4.65 -5.59
N GLN A 23 7.76 5.53 -5.87
CA GLN A 23 7.51 6.82 -6.49
C GLN A 23 8.37 6.97 -7.76
N THR A 24 7.73 7.26 -8.89
CA THR A 24 8.38 7.46 -10.21
C THR A 24 8.35 8.92 -10.68
N GLY A 25 7.51 9.76 -10.05
CA GLY A 25 7.40 11.18 -10.33
C GLY A 25 6.76 11.94 -9.17
N LYS A 26 6.67 13.28 -9.27
CA LYS A 26 6.13 14.13 -8.18
C LYS A 26 4.75 13.69 -7.70
N ASP A 27 3.92 13.20 -8.62
CA ASP A 27 2.55 12.77 -8.35
C ASP A 27 2.24 11.44 -9.08
N CYS A 28 3.21 10.53 -9.06
CA CYS A 28 3.09 9.22 -9.70
C CYS A 28 3.65 8.17 -8.75
N PHE A 29 2.74 7.43 -8.13
CA PHE A 29 3.03 6.42 -7.13
C PHE A 29 2.51 5.05 -7.59
N THR A 30 3.20 4.02 -7.11
CA THR A 30 2.78 2.62 -7.24
C THR A 30 2.68 2.01 -5.85
N VAL A 31 1.53 1.39 -5.55
CA VAL A 31 1.32 0.61 -4.33
C VAL A 31 1.21 -0.86 -4.73
N THR A 32 2.02 -1.71 -4.10
CA THR A 32 2.01 -3.16 -4.29
C THR A 32 1.63 -3.84 -2.98
N TYR A 33 0.62 -4.70 -3.02
CA TYR A 33 0.21 -5.56 -1.91
C TYR A 33 0.07 -7.01 -2.38
N GLY A 34 1.03 -7.85 -2.03
CA GLY A 34 1.09 -9.23 -2.54
C GLY A 34 1.17 -9.25 -4.06
N ARG A 35 0.09 -9.70 -4.73
CA ARG A 35 -0.03 -9.72 -6.20
C ARG A 35 -0.80 -8.52 -6.76
N GLN A 36 -1.45 -7.73 -5.91
CA GLN A 36 -2.17 -6.53 -6.32
C GLN A 36 -1.17 -5.39 -6.54
N VAL A 37 -1.23 -4.77 -7.72
CA VAL A 37 -0.39 -3.62 -8.07
C VAL A 37 -1.29 -2.51 -8.60
N ARG A 38 -1.24 -1.34 -7.97
CA ARG A 38 -1.93 -0.12 -8.40
C ARG A 38 -0.90 0.92 -8.79
N GLN A 39 -0.96 1.40 -10.03
CA GLN A 39 0.04 2.31 -10.61
C GLN A 39 -0.56 3.66 -10.97
N SER A 40 0.31 4.63 -11.26
CA SER A 40 -0.07 5.99 -11.69
C SER A 40 -1.02 6.69 -10.71
N LEU A 41 -0.87 6.39 -9.42
CA LEU A 41 -1.68 6.99 -8.37
C LEU A 41 -1.17 8.41 -8.08
N SER A 42 -2.12 9.33 -7.86
CA SER A 42 -1.83 10.60 -7.21
C SER A 42 -1.38 10.35 -5.77
N TYR A 43 -0.80 11.36 -5.12
CA TYR A 43 -0.43 11.27 -3.71
C TYR A 43 -1.63 10.86 -2.82
N GLY A 44 -2.79 11.48 -3.03
CA GLY A 44 -3.98 11.22 -2.23
C GLY A 44 -4.51 9.79 -2.41
N ASP A 45 -4.55 9.33 -3.66
CA ASP A 45 -4.99 7.97 -3.96
C ASP A 45 -4.00 6.92 -3.44
N ALA A 46 -2.70 7.18 -3.56
CA ALA A 46 -1.65 6.32 -3.04
C ALA A 46 -1.68 6.22 -1.52
N ALA A 47 -1.87 7.34 -0.82
CA ALA A 47 -1.99 7.35 0.63
C ALA A 47 -3.20 6.54 1.10
N ARG A 48 -4.35 6.68 0.42
CA ARG A 48 -5.57 5.93 0.74
C ARG A 48 -5.39 4.42 0.49
N GLU A 49 -4.88 4.04 -0.68
CA GLU A 49 -4.64 2.63 -1.04
C GLU A 49 -3.63 2.00 -0.08
N PHE A 50 -2.51 2.67 0.18
CA PHE A 50 -1.47 2.15 1.06
C PHE A 50 -1.97 1.99 2.49
N GLY A 51 -2.74 2.94 3.00
CA GLY A 51 -3.38 2.85 4.32
C GLY A 51 -4.34 1.67 4.40
N TYR A 52 -5.18 1.47 3.39
CA TYR A 52 -6.07 0.31 3.31
C TYR A 52 -5.29 -1.01 3.31
N CYS A 53 -4.27 -1.13 2.46
CA CYS A 53 -3.44 -2.34 2.40
C CYS A 53 -2.71 -2.60 3.72
N LEU A 54 -2.27 -1.55 4.44
CA LEU A 54 -1.65 -1.68 5.74
C LEU A 54 -2.64 -2.17 6.81
N PHE A 55 -3.86 -1.65 6.83
CA PHE A 55 -4.91 -2.11 7.76
C PHE A 55 -5.23 -3.58 7.51
N HIS A 56 -5.48 -3.94 6.25
CA HIS A 56 -5.78 -5.31 5.88
C HIS A 56 -4.62 -6.27 6.21
N LEU A 57 -3.37 -5.84 6.01
CA LEU A 57 -2.19 -6.60 6.43
C LEU A 57 -2.20 -6.85 7.95
N MET A 58 -2.44 -5.81 8.76
CA MET A 58 -2.49 -5.96 10.21
C MET A 58 -3.66 -6.81 10.69
N THR A 59 -4.79 -6.81 9.98
CA THR A 59 -5.90 -7.74 10.22
C THR A 59 -5.50 -9.17 9.91
N CYS A 60 -4.86 -9.45 8.78
CA CYS A 60 -4.36 -10.79 8.44
C CYS A 60 -3.35 -11.32 9.48
N GLU A 61 -2.61 -10.44 10.14
CA GLU A 61 -1.68 -10.78 11.23
C GLU A 61 -2.36 -10.94 12.60
N GLY A 62 -3.68 -10.71 12.70
CA GLY A 62 -4.41 -10.72 13.96
C GLY A 62 -4.03 -9.58 14.91
N ARG A 63 -3.46 -8.49 14.38
CA ARG A 63 -3.03 -7.31 15.14
C ARG A 63 -4.10 -6.22 15.18
N LEU A 64 -4.96 -6.21 14.17
CA LEU A 64 -6.21 -5.47 14.15
C LEU A 64 -7.36 -6.46 14.04
N ASP A 65 -8.49 -6.08 14.61
CA ASP A 65 -9.77 -6.72 14.34
C ASP A 65 -10.48 -5.90 13.27
N ASP A 66 -11.06 -6.55 12.25
CA ASP A 66 -11.89 -5.88 11.23
C ASP A 66 -13.38 -6.03 11.48
N SER A 67 -13.75 -6.45 12.69
CA SER A 67 -15.13 -6.52 13.15
C SER A 67 -15.74 -5.12 13.27
N ASP A 68 -16.09 -4.53 12.12
CA ASP A 68 -17.25 -3.65 11.92
C ASP A 68 -18.54 -4.49 12.08
N ASN A 69 -18.60 -5.36 13.09
CA ASN A 69 -19.85 -5.87 13.62
C ASN A 69 -20.23 -4.94 14.76
N ASP A 70 -20.90 -3.84 14.41
CA ASP A 70 -21.91 -3.27 15.29
C ASP A 70 -22.93 -4.39 15.56
N GLU A 71 -22.69 -5.18 16.62
CA GLU A 71 -23.75 -5.95 17.26
C GLU A 71 -24.62 -4.94 18.06
N ASP A 72 -25.74 -4.53 17.45
CA ASP A 72 -26.92 -3.94 18.12
C ASP A 72 -27.44 -4.85 19.26
#